data_AF-A0A1V6GS21-F1
#
_entry.id   AF-A0A1V6GS21-F1
#
_cell.length_a   1.000
_cell.length_b   1.000
_cell.length_c   1.000
_cell.angle_alpha   90.00
_cell.angle_beta   90.00
_cell.angle_gamma   90.00
#
_symmetry.space_group_name_H-M   'P 1'
#
loop_
_entity.id
_entity.type
_entity.pdbx_description
1 polymer ?
#
loop_
_entity_poly.entity_id
_entity_poly.type
_entity_poly.pdbx_seq_one_letter_code
_entity_poly.pdbx_strand_id
1 'polypeptide(L)'
;MNAICALQDHKSLYRQLMAGMYDALLVTDPNGHLIELNPRAAEYFRCRPDEIWDKPVATLIPGVTAQVVGRIRKGIEESRHIMLDAKCQRSDGSWFPAEVTISVIDLVNAGDLVFTVRDTERRRKQWQAMRSKANAFENAHCACFVCDADGVFRAVNRAFLRMFDFGAPEEVVGARFEDVMPDEPLPAHFERALSGEPTVCRIAAQTEAGEPADVEVQLAPDIQGKERCVGVVGSVVRV
;
A
#
# COMPACT_ATOMS: atom_id res chain seq x y z
N MET A 1 -32.56 -21.31 -39.83
CA MET A 1 -31.64 -21.93 -38.85
C MET A 1 -30.51 -20.97 -38.37
N ASN A 2 -30.57 -19.65 -38.61
CA ASN A 2 -29.44 -18.73 -38.32
C ASN A 2 -29.65 -17.78 -37.12
N ALA A 3 -30.88 -17.48 -36.69
CA ALA A 3 -31.13 -16.53 -35.60
C ALA A 3 -30.83 -17.10 -34.20
N ILE A 4 -31.06 -18.40 -33.99
CA ILE A 4 -30.87 -19.07 -32.70
C ILE A 4 -29.37 -19.24 -32.39
N CYS A 5 -28.56 -19.53 -33.41
CA CYS A 5 -27.11 -19.71 -33.27
C CYS A 5 -26.40 -18.38 -32.95
N ALA A 6 -26.76 -17.28 -33.64
CA ALA A 6 -26.21 -15.95 -33.39
C ALA A 6 -26.56 -15.37 -32.00
N LEU A 7 -27.72 -15.72 -31.45
CA LEU A 7 -28.14 -15.34 -30.08
C LEU A 7 -27.45 -16.19 -29.00
N GLN A 8 -27.16 -17.46 -29.28
CA GLN A 8 -26.34 -18.31 -28.40
C GLN A 8 -24.89 -17.82 -28.33
N ASP A 9 -24.32 -17.39 -29.47
CA ASP A 9 -22.96 -16.88 -29.54
C ASP A 9 -22.78 -15.57 -28.76
N HIS A 10 -23.72 -14.61 -28.86
CA HIS A 10 -23.64 -13.36 -28.11
C HIS A 10 -23.79 -13.51 -26.59
N LYS A 11 -24.71 -14.37 -26.13
CA LYS A 11 -24.86 -14.64 -24.68
C LYS A 11 -23.64 -15.37 -24.11
N SER A 12 -23.04 -16.25 -24.91
CA SER A 12 -21.80 -16.94 -24.55
C SER A 12 -20.63 -15.96 -24.46
N LEU A 13 -20.48 -15.08 -25.46
CA LEU A 13 -19.44 -14.05 -25.50
C LEU A 13 -19.54 -13.09 -24.30
N TYR A 14 -20.74 -12.59 -24.00
CA TYR A 14 -20.98 -11.70 -22.86
C TYR A 14 -20.53 -12.34 -21.53
N ARG A 15 -20.95 -13.58 -21.27
CA ARG A 15 -20.54 -14.31 -20.06
C ARG A 15 -19.03 -14.53 -20.00
N GLN A 16 -18.41 -14.87 -21.12
CA GLN A 16 -16.95 -15.07 -21.18
C GLN A 16 -16.20 -13.76 -20.92
N LEU A 17 -16.65 -12.65 -21.49
CA LEU A 17 -16.07 -11.33 -21.23
C LEU A 17 -16.18 -10.96 -19.76
N MET A 18 -17.37 -11.04 -19.15
CA MET A 18 -17.56 -10.75 -17.73
C MET A 18 -16.71 -11.65 -16.83
N ALA A 19 -16.63 -12.94 -17.14
CA ALA A 19 -15.83 -13.90 -16.39
C ALA A 19 -14.32 -13.67 -16.51
N GLY A 20 -13.86 -13.14 -17.64
CA GLY A 20 -12.45 -12.80 -17.88
C GLY A 20 -12.00 -11.48 -17.26
N MET A 21 -12.91 -10.64 -16.79
CA MET A 21 -12.55 -9.36 -16.16
C MET A 21 -11.81 -9.58 -14.85
N TYR A 22 -10.80 -8.74 -14.61
CA TYR A 22 -10.01 -8.76 -13.38
C TYR A 22 -10.75 -8.14 -12.20
N ASP A 23 -11.43 -7.02 -12.45
CA ASP A 23 -12.20 -6.30 -11.43
C ASP A 23 -13.57 -6.94 -11.20
N ALA A 24 -14.13 -6.73 -10.01
CA ALA A 24 -15.48 -7.15 -9.70
C ALA A 24 -16.49 -6.24 -10.43
N LEU A 25 -17.43 -6.85 -11.13
CA LEU A 25 -18.46 -6.14 -11.87
C LEU A 25 -19.84 -6.45 -11.28
N LEU A 26 -20.60 -5.40 -10.98
CA LEU A 26 -22.00 -5.48 -10.58
C LEU A 26 -22.82 -4.67 -11.59
N VAL A 27 -23.97 -5.21 -11.99
CA VAL A 27 -24.96 -4.52 -12.80
C VAL A 27 -26.21 -4.32 -11.96
N THR A 28 -26.78 -3.14 -12.00
CA THR A 28 -28.06 -2.84 -11.35
C THR A 28 -29.07 -2.31 -12.36
N ASP A 29 -30.34 -2.50 -12.04
CA ASP A 29 -31.42 -1.76 -12.65
C ASP A 29 -31.27 -0.23 -12.40
N PRO A 30 -32.10 0.60 -13.04
CA PRO A 30 -32.01 2.05 -12.87
C PRO A 30 -32.37 2.56 -11.45
N ASN A 31 -32.95 1.70 -10.61
CA ASN A 31 -33.29 2.00 -9.21
C ASN A 31 -32.19 1.56 -8.24
N GLY A 32 -31.14 0.89 -8.73
CA GLY A 32 -30.02 0.40 -7.93
C GLY A 32 -30.19 -1.02 -7.38
N HIS A 33 -31.14 -1.81 -7.89
CA HIS A 33 -31.31 -3.22 -7.55
C HIS A 33 -30.40 -4.10 -8.40
N LEU A 34 -29.69 -5.02 -7.76
CA LEU A 34 -28.72 -5.90 -8.40
C LEU A 34 -29.41 -6.87 -9.36
N ILE A 35 -28.98 -6.84 -10.62
CA ILE A 35 -29.45 -7.75 -11.67
C ILE A 35 -28.36 -8.71 -12.13
N GLU A 36 -27.08 -8.34 -12.05
CA GLU A 36 -26.02 -9.26 -12.46
C GLU A 36 -24.70 -8.98 -11.74
N LEU A 37 -23.88 -10.02 -11.64
CA LEU A 37 -22.53 -9.95 -11.10
C LEU A 37 -21.61 -10.87 -11.89
N ASN A 38 -20.33 -10.51 -12.00
CA ASN A 38 -19.33 -11.42 -12.54
C ASN A 38 -18.73 -12.33 -11.44
N PRO A 39 -18.06 -13.44 -11.79
CA PRO A 39 -17.42 -14.33 -10.81
C PRO A 39 -16.48 -13.61 -9.83
N ARG A 40 -15.77 -12.56 -10.28
CA ARG A 40 -14.91 -11.74 -9.39
C ARG A 40 -15.70 -10.99 -8.32
N ALA A 41 -16.88 -10.47 -8.66
CA ALA A 41 -17.77 -9.87 -7.67
C ALA A 41 -18.28 -10.90 -6.66
N ALA A 42 -18.62 -12.12 -7.09
CA ALA A 42 -19.00 -13.20 -6.17
C ALA A 42 -17.88 -13.51 -5.17
N GLU A 43 -16.63 -13.58 -5.64
CA GLU A 43 -15.44 -13.81 -4.81
C GLU A 43 -15.20 -12.66 -3.82
N TYR A 44 -15.24 -11.41 -4.28
CA TYR A 44 -15.03 -10.25 -3.43
C TYR A 44 -16.11 -10.15 -2.36
N PHE A 45 -17.38 -10.19 -2.76
CA PHE A 45 -18.48 -10.00 -1.83
C PHE A 45 -18.85 -11.29 -1.06
N ARG A 46 -18.20 -12.42 -1.37
CA ARG A 46 -18.45 -13.74 -0.76
C ARG A 46 -19.92 -14.14 -0.83
N CYS A 47 -20.59 -13.79 -1.91
CA CYS A 47 -22.02 -13.97 -2.07
C CYS A 47 -22.32 -14.88 -3.25
N ARG A 48 -23.49 -15.52 -3.20
CA ARG A 48 -24.02 -16.25 -4.35
C ARG A 48 -24.92 -15.33 -5.18
N PRO A 49 -24.94 -15.43 -6.51
CA PRO A 49 -25.77 -14.57 -7.37
C PRO A 49 -27.26 -14.59 -7.00
N ASP A 50 -27.79 -15.74 -6.62
CA ASP A 50 -29.17 -15.96 -6.19
C ASP A 50 -29.50 -15.27 -4.86
N GLU A 51 -28.52 -15.09 -3.99
CA GLU A 51 -28.71 -14.44 -2.69
C GLU A 51 -28.75 -12.91 -2.80
N ILE A 52 -28.19 -12.33 -3.88
CA ILE A 52 -28.10 -10.88 -4.04
C ILE A 52 -29.00 -10.31 -5.12
N TRP A 53 -29.64 -11.19 -5.92
CA TRP A 53 -30.61 -10.78 -6.91
C TRP A 53 -31.70 -9.89 -6.31
N ASP A 54 -32.01 -8.80 -7.00
CA ASP A 54 -33.02 -7.80 -6.62
C ASP A 54 -32.77 -7.14 -5.26
N LYS A 55 -31.56 -7.26 -4.70
CA LYS A 55 -31.17 -6.51 -3.51
C LYS A 55 -30.61 -5.14 -3.91
N PRO A 56 -30.79 -4.10 -3.09
CA PRO A 56 -30.13 -2.82 -3.32
C PRO A 56 -28.62 -2.97 -3.34
N VAL A 57 -27.92 -2.29 -4.26
CA VAL A 57 -26.45 -2.24 -4.30
C VAL A 57 -25.84 -1.72 -3.00
N ALA A 58 -26.61 -0.94 -2.24
CA ALA A 58 -26.26 -0.48 -0.89
C ALA A 58 -25.96 -1.62 0.09
N THR A 59 -26.44 -2.85 -0.16
CA THR A 59 -26.09 -4.02 0.66
C THR A 59 -24.62 -4.41 0.54
N LEU A 60 -24.02 -4.17 -0.64
CA LEU A 60 -22.61 -4.46 -0.93
C LEU A 60 -21.74 -3.19 -0.80
N ILE A 61 -22.31 -2.04 -1.14
CA ILE A 61 -21.64 -0.74 -1.11
C ILE A 61 -22.51 0.26 -0.32
N PRO A 62 -22.49 0.22 1.02
CA PRO A 62 -23.41 1.01 1.86
C PRO A 62 -23.38 2.53 1.66
N GLY A 63 -22.28 3.07 1.12
CA GLY A 63 -22.18 4.49 0.73
C GLY A 63 -23.01 4.88 -0.50
N VAL A 64 -23.47 3.91 -1.30
CA VAL A 64 -24.25 4.12 -2.52
C VAL A 64 -25.73 3.81 -2.25
N THR A 65 -26.40 4.73 -1.56
CA THR A 65 -27.84 4.63 -1.29
C THR A 65 -28.67 4.89 -2.55
N ALA A 66 -29.97 4.56 -2.52
CA ALA A 66 -30.89 4.88 -3.62
C ALA A 66 -30.92 6.38 -3.98
N GLN A 67 -30.75 7.26 -2.99
CA GLN A 67 -30.62 8.71 -3.23
C GLN A 67 -29.34 9.06 -3.99
N VAL A 68 -28.22 8.40 -3.64
CA VAL A 68 -26.93 8.57 -4.33
C VAL A 68 -27.02 8.02 -5.75
N VAL A 69 -27.66 6.86 -5.96
CA VAL A 69 -27.97 6.29 -7.28
C VAL A 69 -28.75 7.30 -8.14
N GLY A 70 -29.81 7.91 -7.60
CA GLY A 70 -30.58 8.93 -8.31
C GLY A 70 -29.75 10.16 -8.70
N ARG A 71 -28.79 10.59 -7.87
CA ARG A 71 -27.86 11.68 -8.18
C ARG A 71 -26.84 11.29 -9.24
N ILE A 72 -26.26 10.09 -9.13
CA ILE A 72 -25.29 9.54 -10.09
C ILE A 72 -25.91 9.51 -11.49
N ARG A 73 -27.15 9.02 -11.60
CA ARG A 73 -27.87 8.98 -12.89
C ARG A 73 -28.04 10.36 -13.50
N LYS A 74 -28.43 11.36 -12.71
CA LYS A 74 -28.55 12.75 -13.19
C LYS A 74 -27.20 13.38 -13.56
N GLY A 75 -26.12 13.02 -12.86
CA GLY A 75 -24.78 13.58 -13.07
C GLY A 75 -23.99 12.94 -14.22
N ILE A 76 -24.31 11.70 -14.60
CA ILE A 76 -23.63 10.98 -15.71
C ILE A 76 -24.09 11.50 -17.10
N GLU A 77 -25.16 12.29 -17.18
CA GLU A 77 -25.55 12.98 -18.43
C GLU A 77 -24.42 13.92 -18.95
N GLU A 78 -23.50 14.36 -18.09
CA GLU A 78 -22.38 15.24 -18.41
C GLU A 78 -20.99 14.55 -18.41
N SER A 79 -20.88 13.29 -17.96
CA SER A 79 -19.60 12.57 -17.78
C SER A 79 -19.75 11.07 -18.02
N ARG A 80 -18.77 10.42 -18.67
CA ARG A 80 -18.87 9.00 -19.05
C ARG A 80 -18.94 8.02 -17.86
N HIS A 81 -18.40 8.39 -16.70
CA HIS A 81 -18.43 7.59 -15.47
C HIS A 81 -18.11 8.46 -14.24
N ILE A 82 -18.46 7.98 -13.05
CA ILE A 82 -18.07 8.56 -11.74
C ILE A 82 -17.15 7.57 -11.03
N MET A 83 -16.09 8.06 -10.39
CA MET A 83 -15.18 7.26 -9.58
C MET A 83 -15.23 7.73 -8.12
N LEU A 84 -15.26 6.80 -7.17
CA LEU A 84 -15.27 7.08 -5.74
C LEU A 84 -14.53 6.02 -4.93
N ASP A 85 -13.94 6.44 -3.82
CA ASP A 85 -13.45 5.53 -2.78
C ASP A 85 -14.62 5.08 -1.90
N ALA A 86 -14.81 3.77 -1.77
CA ALA A 86 -15.85 3.17 -0.95
C ALA A 86 -15.30 2.22 0.12
N LYS A 87 -16.09 2.03 1.17
CA LYS A 87 -16.00 0.84 2.02
C LYS A 87 -17.10 -0.12 1.60
N CYS A 88 -16.69 -1.27 1.11
CA CYS A 88 -17.58 -2.33 0.67
C CYS A 88 -17.72 -3.36 1.80
N GLN A 89 -18.89 -4.00 1.87
CA GLN A 89 -19.21 -4.99 2.88
C GLN A 89 -19.42 -6.36 2.22
N ARG A 90 -18.76 -7.39 2.73
CA ARG A 90 -18.93 -8.78 2.30
C ARG A 90 -20.16 -9.39 3.00
N SER A 91 -20.68 -10.50 2.47
CA SER A 91 -21.84 -11.21 3.03
C SER A 91 -21.67 -11.65 4.49
N ASP A 92 -20.44 -11.94 4.91
CA ASP A 92 -20.07 -12.29 6.30
C ASP A 92 -19.98 -11.07 7.23
N GLY A 93 -20.27 -9.86 6.73
CA GLY A 93 -20.24 -8.61 7.46
C GLY A 93 -18.88 -7.92 7.52
N SER A 94 -17.80 -8.56 7.04
CA SER A 94 -16.46 -7.96 6.99
C SER A 94 -16.38 -6.83 5.96
N TRP A 95 -15.50 -5.86 6.21
CA TRP A 95 -15.34 -4.67 5.38
C TRP A 95 -14.04 -4.68 4.61
N PHE A 96 -14.06 -4.15 3.39
CA PHE A 96 -12.86 -3.91 2.60
C PHE A 96 -12.92 -2.55 1.88
N PRO A 97 -11.77 -1.86 1.76
CA PRO A 97 -11.70 -0.64 0.98
C PRO A 97 -11.65 -0.96 -0.51
N ALA A 98 -12.47 -0.27 -1.29
CA ALA A 98 -12.49 -0.42 -2.74
C ALA A 98 -12.52 0.93 -3.45
N GLU A 99 -11.92 0.97 -4.62
CA GLU A 99 -12.17 2.02 -5.62
C GLU A 99 -13.34 1.54 -6.49
N VAL A 100 -14.37 2.36 -6.61
CA VAL A 100 -15.60 2.02 -7.34
C VAL A 100 -15.80 3.01 -8.46
N THR A 101 -15.90 2.48 -9.69
CA THR A 101 -16.31 3.26 -10.87
C THR A 101 -17.73 2.91 -11.26
N ILE A 102 -18.54 3.90 -11.58
CA ILE A 102 -19.96 3.76 -11.88
C ILE A 102 -20.23 4.40 -13.24
N SER A 103 -20.85 3.65 -14.14
CA SER A 103 -21.24 4.12 -15.47
C SER A 103 -22.71 3.77 -15.74
N VAL A 104 -23.38 4.58 -16.57
CA VAL A 104 -24.73 4.29 -17.06
C VAL A 104 -24.61 3.64 -18.44
N ILE A 105 -25.26 2.50 -18.63
CA ILE A 105 -25.26 1.74 -19.89
C ILE A 105 -26.67 1.21 -20.13
N ASP A 106 -27.12 1.20 -21.38
CA ASP A 106 -28.37 0.55 -21.77
C ASP A 106 -28.10 -0.93 -22.11
N LEU A 107 -28.16 -1.80 -21.09
CA LEU A 107 -27.92 -3.25 -21.22
C LEU A 107 -29.22 -4.03 -21.38
N VAL A 108 -29.98 -4.14 -20.29
CA VAL A 108 -31.27 -4.83 -20.23
C VAL A 108 -32.40 -3.80 -20.20
N ASN A 109 -32.23 -2.75 -19.40
CA ASN A 109 -33.12 -1.60 -19.34
C ASN A 109 -32.37 -0.32 -19.74
N ALA A 110 -33.12 0.69 -20.16
CA ALA A 110 -32.57 2.01 -20.35
C ALA A 110 -32.13 2.59 -18.99
N GLY A 111 -30.85 2.98 -18.90
CA GLY A 111 -30.26 3.56 -17.71
C GLY A 111 -29.84 2.57 -16.63
N ASP A 112 -29.51 1.32 -16.99
CA ASP A 112 -28.84 0.39 -16.07
C ASP A 112 -27.49 0.97 -15.62
N LEU A 113 -27.03 0.56 -14.43
CA LEU A 113 -25.76 1.01 -13.87
C LEU A 113 -24.77 -0.14 -13.82
N VAL A 114 -23.54 0.13 -14.24
CA VAL A 114 -22.42 -0.80 -14.13
C VAL A 114 -21.43 -0.25 -13.12
N PHE A 115 -21.20 -1.04 -12.07
CA PHE A 115 -20.21 -0.81 -11.02
C PHE A 115 -19.00 -1.69 -11.27
N THR A 116 -17.83 -1.08 -11.40
CA THR A 116 -16.54 -1.76 -11.36
C THR A 116 -15.91 -1.51 -10.00
N VAL A 117 -15.68 -2.58 -9.25
CA VAL A 117 -15.17 -2.56 -7.88
C VAL A 117 -13.77 -3.17 -7.87
N ARG A 118 -12.79 -2.39 -7.43
CA ARG A 118 -11.40 -2.82 -7.29
C ARG A 118 -10.99 -2.83 -5.82
N ASP A 119 -10.65 -4.00 -5.29
CA ASP A 119 -10.18 -4.14 -3.92
C ASP A 119 -8.79 -3.49 -3.77
N THR A 120 -8.70 -2.50 -2.87
CA THR A 120 -7.45 -1.76 -2.63
C THR A 120 -6.75 -2.20 -1.34
N GLU A 121 -7.28 -3.19 -0.61
CA GLU A 121 -6.81 -3.62 0.70
C GLU A 121 -5.33 -4.02 0.67
N ARG A 122 -4.93 -4.85 -0.29
CA ARG A 122 -3.53 -5.30 -0.43
C ARG A 122 -2.57 -4.12 -0.64
N ARG A 123 -2.93 -3.20 -1.54
CA ARG A 123 -2.12 -2.01 -1.84
C ARG A 123 -2.03 -1.08 -0.62
N ARG A 124 -3.15 -0.87 0.07
CA ARG A 124 -3.21 -0.04 1.28
C ARG A 124 -2.42 -0.66 2.43
N LYS A 125 -2.49 -1.98 2.65
CA LYS A 125 -1.69 -2.68 3.67
C LYS A 125 -0.20 -2.59 3.42
N GLN A 126 0.24 -2.76 2.16
CA GLN A 126 1.65 -2.59 1.79
C GLN A 126 2.14 -1.16 2.05
N TRP A 127 1.34 -0.17 1.66
CA TRP A 127 1.67 1.23 1.88
C TRP A 127 1.69 1.60 3.37
N GLN A 128 0.73 1.12 4.16
CA GLN A 128 0.71 1.30 5.60
C GLN A 128 1.88 0.60 6.30
N ALA A 129 2.26 -0.60 5.87
CA ALA A 129 3.42 -1.30 6.42
C ALA A 129 4.73 -0.55 6.11
N MET A 130 4.90 -0.04 4.88
CA MET A 130 6.05 0.82 4.54
C MET A 130 6.06 2.10 5.37
N ARG A 131 4.91 2.77 5.51
CA ARG A 131 4.80 4.00 6.31
C ARG A 131 5.03 3.75 7.81
N SER A 132 4.57 2.63 8.34
CA SER A 132 4.81 2.24 9.73
C SER A 132 6.29 1.99 9.99
N LYS A 133 6.98 1.27 9.10
CA LYS A 133 8.44 1.06 9.19
C LYS A 133 9.21 2.38 9.10
N ALA A 134 8.87 3.24 8.15
CA ALA A 134 9.48 4.56 8.00
C ALA A 134 9.24 5.44 9.25
N ASN A 135 8.00 5.46 9.77
CA ASN A 135 7.69 6.19 11.00
C ASN A 135 8.44 5.63 12.23
N ALA A 136 8.61 4.31 12.33
CA ALA A 136 9.34 3.69 13.42
C ALA A 136 10.83 4.04 13.38
N PHE A 137 11.44 4.03 12.20
CA PHE A 137 12.81 4.50 12.00
C PHE A 137 12.96 5.99 12.34
N GLU A 138 12.07 6.82 11.80
CA GLU A 138 12.13 8.28 11.94
C GLU A 138 11.89 8.77 13.38
N ASN A 139 10.98 8.12 14.11
CA ASN A 139 10.63 8.48 15.49
C ASN A 139 11.39 7.63 16.53
N ALA A 140 12.34 6.80 16.13
CA ALA A 140 13.18 6.10 17.10
C ALA A 140 13.93 7.12 17.97
N HIS A 141 14.00 6.83 19.28
CA HIS A 141 14.72 7.69 20.22
C HIS A 141 16.24 7.54 20.10
N CYS A 142 16.72 6.37 19.66
CA CYS A 142 18.12 6.18 19.31
C CYS A 142 18.42 6.72 17.91
N ALA A 143 19.65 7.20 17.74
CA ALA A 143 20.16 7.61 16.45
C ALA A 143 20.33 6.37 15.57
N CYS A 144 19.73 6.35 14.39
CA CYS A 144 19.77 5.23 13.47
C CYS A 144 20.20 5.68 12.08
N PHE A 145 20.94 4.83 11.38
CA PHE A 145 21.36 5.06 10.02
C PHE A 145 21.43 3.77 9.21
N VAL A 146 21.48 3.93 7.89
CA VAL A 146 21.64 2.86 6.92
C VAL A 146 22.71 3.28 5.91
N CYS A 147 23.73 2.45 5.74
CA CYS A 147 24.72 2.56 4.68
C CYS A 147 24.55 1.42 3.67
N ASP A 148 24.94 1.66 2.42
CA ASP A 148 25.07 0.58 1.44
C ASP A 148 26.42 -0.15 1.56
N ALA A 149 26.64 -1.11 0.66
CA ALA A 149 27.87 -1.92 0.64
C ALA A 149 29.14 -1.14 0.28
N ASP A 150 29.03 0.07 -0.29
CA ASP A 150 30.18 0.94 -0.59
C ASP A 150 30.49 1.89 0.58
N GLY A 151 29.75 1.74 1.69
CA GLY A 151 29.86 2.58 2.89
C GLY A 151 29.18 3.93 2.74
N VAL A 152 28.26 4.11 1.79
CA VAL A 152 27.58 5.39 1.56
C VAL A 152 26.28 5.46 2.35
N PHE A 153 26.07 6.53 3.12
CA PHE A 153 24.81 6.75 3.84
C PHE A 153 23.64 6.84 2.87
N ARG A 154 22.64 6.00 3.07
CA ARG A 154 21.37 5.98 2.31
C ARG A 154 20.21 6.56 3.10
N ALA A 155 20.25 6.46 4.43
CA ALA A 155 19.25 7.04 5.30
C ALA A 155 19.81 7.30 6.70
N VAL A 156 19.30 8.34 7.35
CA VAL A 156 19.52 8.67 8.76
C VAL A 156 18.19 9.13 9.34
N ASN A 157 17.95 8.85 10.63
CA ASN A 157 16.74 9.35 11.30
C ASN A 157 16.98 10.70 11.98
N ARG A 158 15.91 11.36 12.42
CA ARG A 158 16.00 12.62 13.17
C ARG A 158 16.85 12.55 14.44
N ALA A 159 16.89 11.40 15.12
CA ALA A 159 17.72 11.25 16.31
C ALA A 159 19.21 11.26 15.97
N PHE A 160 19.62 10.69 14.83
CA PHE A 160 20.98 10.76 14.32
C PHE A 160 21.38 12.20 14.02
N LEU A 161 20.55 12.93 13.28
CA LEU A 161 20.83 14.34 12.96
C LEU A 161 21.04 15.19 14.21
N ARG A 162 20.17 15.03 15.23
CA ARG A 162 20.33 15.75 16.51
C ARG A 162 21.57 15.32 17.30
N MET A 163 21.91 14.04 17.27
CA MET A 163 23.04 13.51 18.05
C MET A 163 24.38 13.96 17.46
N PHE A 164 24.47 14.05 16.14
CA PHE A 164 25.69 14.44 15.40
C PHE A 164 25.65 15.86 14.85
N ASP A 165 24.70 16.69 15.32
CA ASP A 165 24.56 18.12 15.00
C ASP A 165 24.45 18.45 13.50
N PHE A 166 23.72 17.64 12.74
CA PHE A 166 23.38 17.89 11.34
C PHE A 166 22.03 18.58 11.21
N GLY A 167 21.94 19.59 10.33
CA GLY A 167 20.71 20.35 10.10
C GLY A 167 19.66 19.59 9.30
N ALA A 168 20.11 18.80 8.31
CA ALA A 168 19.23 18.06 7.42
C ALA A 168 19.85 16.72 6.95
N PRO A 169 19.02 15.71 6.60
CA PRO A 169 19.51 14.43 6.06
C PRO A 169 20.40 14.58 4.83
N GLU A 170 20.14 15.59 3.98
CA GLU A 170 20.85 15.82 2.72
C GLU A 170 22.34 16.16 2.91
N GLU A 171 22.74 16.58 4.11
CA GLU A 171 24.14 16.83 4.47
C GLU A 171 24.92 15.52 4.69
N VAL A 172 24.21 14.45 5.04
CA VAL A 172 24.80 13.14 5.40
C VAL A 172 24.56 12.10 4.31
N VAL A 173 23.35 12.08 3.73
CA VAL A 173 22.98 11.10 2.70
C VAL A 173 23.84 11.32 1.46
N GLY A 174 24.57 10.28 1.05
CA GLY A 174 25.56 10.34 -0.02
C GLY A 174 27.00 10.52 0.43
N ALA A 175 27.25 10.87 1.70
CA ALA A 175 28.59 10.87 2.29
C ALA A 175 29.07 9.44 2.59
N ARG A 176 30.39 9.23 2.69
CA ARG A 176 30.95 7.94 3.13
C ARG A 176 30.90 7.83 4.66
N PHE A 177 30.77 6.61 5.16
CA PHE A 177 30.74 6.29 6.58
C PHE A 177 31.91 6.89 7.35
N GLU A 178 33.12 6.70 6.82
CA GLU A 178 34.37 7.19 7.42
C GLU A 178 34.48 8.73 7.47
N ASP A 179 33.80 9.45 6.58
CA ASP A 179 33.83 10.92 6.56
C ASP A 179 32.97 11.52 7.68
N VAL A 180 31.91 10.80 8.07
CA VAL A 180 30.92 11.26 9.07
C VAL A 180 31.21 10.66 10.45
N MET A 181 31.70 9.42 10.51
CA MET A 181 31.99 8.67 11.73
C MET A 181 33.44 8.13 11.71
N PRO A 182 34.45 9.02 11.74
CA PRO A 182 35.87 8.63 11.62
C PRO A 182 36.46 8.02 12.90
N ASP A 183 35.78 8.16 14.04
CA ASP A 183 36.35 7.81 15.35
C ASP A 183 36.63 6.31 15.49
N GLU A 184 37.85 5.97 15.92
CA GLU A 184 38.19 4.59 16.21
C GLU A 184 37.40 4.06 17.43
N PRO A 185 36.87 2.82 17.40
CA PRO A 185 37.14 1.76 16.42
C PRO A 185 36.06 1.59 15.32
N LEU A 186 35.29 2.63 14.98
CA LEU A 186 34.11 2.50 14.12
C LEU A 186 34.39 1.95 12.72
N PRO A 187 35.42 2.42 11.97
CA PRO A 187 35.66 1.91 10.62
C PRO A 187 35.93 0.40 10.61
N ALA A 188 36.72 -0.09 11.57
CA ALA A 188 37.00 -1.53 11.70
C ALA A 188 35.75 -2.34 12.06
N HIS A 189 34.88 -1.79 12.91
CA HIS A 189 33.61 -2.42 13.28
C HIS A 189 32.59 -2.41 12.11
N PHE A 190 32.62 -1.38 11.26
CA PHE A 190 31.81 -1.29 10.06
C PHE A 190 32.18 -2.35 9.04
N GLU A 191 33.47 -2.53 8.75
CA GLU A 191 33.97 -3.58 7.84
C GLU A 191 33.57 -4.99 8.30
N ARG A 192 33.65 -5.25 9.61
CA ARG A 192 33.16 -6.52 10.20
C ARG A 192 31.66 -6.70 10.01
N ALA A 193 30.87 -5.65 10.25
CA ALA A 193 29.43 -5.68 9.99
C ALA A 193 29.12 -5.96 8.52
N LEU A 194 29.84 -5.34 7.60
CA LEU A 194 29.68 -5.56 6.16
C LEU A 194 30.02 -7.00 5.75
N SER A 195 30.97 -7.64 6.43
CA SER A 195 31.32 -9.06 6.25
C SER A 195 30.27 -10.04 6.79
N GLY A 196 29.20 -9.54 7.43
CA GLY A 196 28.10 -10.33 7.97
C GLY A 196 28.13 -10.54 9.48
N GLU A 197 29.08 -9.91 10.20
CA GLU A 197 29.22 -10.07 11.66
C GLU A 197 28.65 -8.85 12.41
N PRO A 198 27.55 -8.96 13.17
CA PRO A 198 27.09 -7.87 14.01
C PRO A 198 28.14 -7.47 15.05
N THR A 199 28.40 -6.18 15.19
CA THR A 199 29.40 -5.65 16.12
C THR A 199 28.84 -4.56 17.03
N VAL A 200 29.47 -4.39 18.19
CA VAL A 200 29.15 -3.33 19.14
C VAL A 200 30.47 -2.73 19.62
N CYS A 201 30.55 -1.40 19.66
CA CYS A 201 31.68 -0.68 20.23
C CYS A 201 31.21 0.52 21.05
N ARG A 202 32.07 1.03 21.91
CA ARG A 202 31.85 2.28 22.65
C ARG A 202 32.83 3.32 22.18
N ILE A 203 32.32 4.53 21.95
CA ILE A 203 33.12 5.70 21.59
C ILE A 203 32.72 6.87 22.48
N ALA A 204 33.64 7.81 22.67
CA ALA A 204 33.32 9.08 23.30
C ALA A 204 32.85 10.06 22.21
N ALA A 205 31.56 10.38 22.20
CA ALA A 205 31.02 11.37 21.28
C ALA A 205 30.95 12.74 21.97
N GLN A 206 31.27 13.81 21.23
CA GLN A 206 31.02 15.17 21.70
C GLN A 206 29.53 15.50 21.56
N THR A 207 28.93 16.01 22.64
CA THR A 207 27.53 16.46 22.61
C THR A 207 27.42 17.94 22.24
N GLU A 208 26.21 18.40 21.91
CA GLU A 208 25.87 19.83 21.68
C GLU A 208 26.40 20.77 22.80
N ALA A 209 26.55 20.27 24.02
CA ALA A 209 27.06 21.03 25.17
C ALA A 209 28.59 21.07 25.27
N GLY A 210 29.32 20.40 24.36
CA GLY A 210 30.77 20.23 24.41
C GLY A 210 31.25 19.22 25.46
N GLU A 211 30.33 18.54 26.15
CA GLU A 211 30.67 17.50 27.13
C GLU A 211 30.84 16.15 26.41
N PRO A 212 31.93 15.41 26.68
CA PRO A 212 32.10 14.06 26.18
C PRO A 212 31.06 13.14 26.82
N ALA A 213 30.33 12.41 26.00
CA ALA A 213 29.43 11.36 26.45
C ALA A 213 29.82 10.03 25.84
N ASP A 214 29.82 8.99 26.67
CA ASP A 214 29.99 7.62 26.18
C ASP A 214 28.73 7.22 25.41
N VAL A 215 28.93 6.80 24.17
CA VAL A 215 27.88 6.25 23.33
C VAL A 215 28.26 4.84 22.91
N GLU A 216 27.27 3.96 22.90
CA GLU A 216 27.38 2.62 22.37
C GLU A 216 26.85 2.63 20.94
N VAL A 217 27.70 2.20 20.00
CA VAL A 217 27.36 2.06 18.59
C VAL A 217 27.23 0.58 18.26
N GLN A 218 26.07 0.20 17.77
CA GLN A 218 25.77 -1.15 17.29
C GLN A 218 25.68 -1.12 15.77
N LEU A 219 26.40 -2.02 15.11
CA LEU A 219 26.43 -2.16 13.65
C LEU A 219 26.02 -3.59 13.29
N ALA A 220 25.09 -3.74 12.36
CA ALA A 220 24.65 -5.04 11.88
C ALA A 220 24.58 -5.07 10.35
N PRO A 221 24.84 -6.21 9.71
CA PRO A 221 24.66 -6.35 8.27
C PRO A 221 23.20 -6.13 7.88
N ASP A 222 22.97 -5.32 6.84
CA ASP A 222 21.68 -5.27 6.15
C ASP A 222 21.61 -6.44 5.17
N ILE A 223 20.90 -7.51 5.55
CA ILE A 223 20.79 -8.74 4.75
C ILE A 223 19.47 -8.73 3.98
N GLN A 224 19.55 -8.77 2.65
CA GLN A 224 18.39 -8.92 1.78
C GLN A 224 18.41 -10.25 1.02
N GLY A 225 17.30 -10.99 1.08
CA GLY A 225 17.14 -12.27 0.37
C GLY A 225 17.94 -13.42 0.99
N LYS A 226 18.52 -14.29 0.14
CA LYS A 226 19.30 -15.48 0.57
C LYS A 226 20.73 -15.09 0.99
N GLU A 227 20.85 -14.37 2.11
CA GLU A 227 22.13 -14.07 2.80
C GLU A 227 23.07 -13.07 2.10
N ARG A 228 22.57 -12.27 1.14
CA ARG A 228 23.39 -11.19 0.57
C ARG A 228 23.36 -9.97 1.49
N CYS A 229 24.52 -9.63 2.04
CA CYS A 229 24.75 -8.34 2.66
C CYS A 229 24.70 -7.25 1.58
N VAL A 230 23.82 -6.27 1.75
CA VAL A 230 23.66 -5.12 0.84
C VAL A 230 24.13 -3.81 1.47
N GLY A 231 24.59 -3.85 2.72
CA GLY A 231 25.05 -2.69 3.46
C GLY A 231 25.07 -2.94 4.96
N VAL A 232 25.07 -1.86 5.74
CA VAL A 232 25.13 -1.90 7.21
C VAL A 232 24.04 -1.01 7.78
N VAL A 233 23.33 -1.51 8.78
CA VAL A 233 22.44 -0.71 9.64
C VAL A 233 23.14 -0.43 10.95
N GLY A 234 23.07 0.82 11.40
CA GLY A 234 23.67 1.23 12.65
C GLY A 234 22.69 1.91 13.59
N SER A 235 22.90 1.71 14.89
CA SER A 235 22.22 2.45 15.94
C SER A 235 23.23 2.97 16.96
N VAL A 236 22.96 4.16 17.49
CA VAL A 236 23.78 4.83 18.49
C VAL A 236 22.90 5.19 19.69
N VAL A 237 23.34 4.76 20.87
CA VAL A 237 22.63 4.96 22.13
C VAL A 237 23.59 5.56 23.15
N ARG A 238 23.14 6.59 23.86
CA ARG A 238 23.90 7.19 24.98
C ARG A 238 23.86 6.24 26.17
N VAL A 239 25.00 6.01 26.81
CA VAL A 239 25.15 5.11 27.98
C VAL A 239 25.23 5.90 29.27
#